data_AF-X0XHP5-F1
#
_entry.id   AF-X0XHP5-F1
#
_cell.length_a   1.000
_cell.length_b   1.000
_cell.length_c   1.000
_cell.angle_alpha   90.00
_cell.angle_beta   90.00
_cell.angle_gamma   90.00
#
_symmetry.space_group_name_H-M   'P 1'
#
loop_
_entity.id
_entity.type
_entity.pdbx_description
1 polymer ?
#
loop_
_entity_poly.entity_id
_entity_poly.type
_entity_poly.pdbx_seq_one_letter_code
_entity_poly.pdbx_strand_id
1 'polypeptide(L)'
;MSHTAGLPLKFQKEIQQYRAVYQNKNLRYVRNNQVFYWRFLSHLEDIGYRPRTVERYHVQLKMFLNWLGAASVRRVRKEQVEQYLLWFKNERQREAYTLRYVRQTLSVFFSFVMRYSRMTRNPAAGLRIRTHFPQPERIDVFSQPEVLMIVRKALQERGRLRRSNFPTEYSYCNAFYTLTMQYLMVKLMFSTGIRPCELVNVEV
;
A
#
# COMPACT_ATOMS: atom_id res chain seq x y z
N MET A 1 12.47 20.08 -4.14
CA MET A 1 12.37 19.28 -2.89
C MET A 1 10.90 19.07 -2.59
N SER A 2 10.36 17.90 -2.88
CA SER A 2 8.92 17.62 -2.72
C SER A 2 8.63 17.10 -1.30
N HIS A 3 8.36 18.03 -0.39
CA HIS A 3 7.79 17.70 0.91
C HIS A 3 6.31 17.33 0.71
N THR A 4 5.99 16.04 0.79
CA THR A 4 4.62 15.58 1.03
C THR A 4 4.15 16.13 2.37
N ALA A 5 3.49 17.28 2.34
CA ALA A 5 2.82 17.87 3.48
C ALA A 5 1.61 17.01 3.88
N GLY A 6 1.40 16.85 5.18
CA GLY A 6 0.03 16.75 5.68
C GLY A 6 -0.18 15.93 6.95
N LEU A 7 0.37 14.73 7.05
CA LEU A 7 0.20 13.90 8.24
C LEU A 7 1.48 13.10 8.48
N PRO A 8 2.10 13.16 9.68
CA PRO A 8 3.03 12.12 10.06
C PRO A 8 2.22 10.83 10.04
N LEU A 9 2.44 10.01 9.01
CA LEU A 9 1.86 8.68 8.94
C LEU A 9 2.15 8.06 10.30
N LYS A 10 1.10 7.63 11.04
CA LYS A 10 1.18 7.11 12.42
C LYS A 10 2.40 6.20 12.64
N PHE A 11 2.73 5.48 11.57
CA PHE A 11 3.83 4.55 11.47
C PHE A 11 5.25 5.13 11.43
N GLN A 12 5.48 6.31 10.85
CA GLN A 12 6.81 6.94 10.81
C GLN A 12 7.34 7.30 12.21
N LYS A 13 6.45 7.75 13.10
CA LYS A 13 6.81 8.02 14.50
C LYS A 13 7.27 6.74 15.20
N GLU A 14 6.57 5.63 14.99
CA GLU A 14 6.94 4.32 15.54
C GLU A 14 8.31 3.86 14.98
N ILE A 15 8.52 3.97 13.66
CA ILE A 15 9.82 3.60 13.06
C ILE A 15 10.95 4.42 13.69
N GLN A 16 10.81 5.74 13.79
CA GLN A 16 11.84 6.61 14.38
C GLN A 16 12.12 6.27 15.86
N GLN A 17 11.07 5.99 16.64
CA GLN A 17 11.21 5.57 18.03
C GLN A 17 12.03 4.27 18.14
N TYR A 18 11.66 3.24 17.35
CA TYR A 18 12.37 1.96 17.39
C TYR A 18 13.74 1.98 16.70
N ARG A 19 13.95 2.92 15.77
CA ARG A 19 15.25 3.18 15.16
C ARG A 19 16.25 3.58 16.25
N ALA A 20 15.91 4.55 17.10
CA ALA A 20 16.77 4.97 18.21
C ALA A 20 17.11 3.80 19.16
N VAL A 21 16.15 2.90 19.42
CA VAL A 21 16.35 1.76 20.35
C VAL A 21 17.17 0.62 19.74
N TYR A 22 17.07 0.39 18.43
CA TYR A 22 17.61 -0.82 17.79
C TYR A 22 18.74 -0.58 16.80
N GLN A 23 19.03 0.66 16.41
CA GLN A 23 20.04 1.01 15.38
C GLN A 23 21.41 0.39 15.66
N ASN A 24 21.84 0.42 16.92
CA ASN A 24 23.18 -0.06 17.32
C ASN A 24 23.20 -1.55 17.70
N LYS A 25 22.07 -2.27 17.62
CA LYS A 25 22.04 -3.69 18.00
C LYS A 25 22.72 -4.55 16.95
N ASN A 26 23.64 -5.39 17.40
CA ASN A 26 24.31 -6.36 16.55
C ASN A 26 23.35 -7.51 16.19
N LEU A 27 22.76 -7.41 14.99
CA LEU A 27 21.79 -8.36 14.45
C LEU A 27 22.33 -9.82 14.40
N ARG A 28 23.65 -10.02 14.41
CA ARG A 28 24.26 -11.37 14.40
C ARG A 28 23.90 -12.20 15.64
N TYR A 29 23.71 -11.56 16.79
CA TYR A 29 23.48 -12.22 18.09
C TYR A 29 22.07 -12.05 18.63
N VAL A 30 21.27 -11.17 18.04
CA VAL A 30 19.89 -10.93 18.49
C VAL A 30 18.99 -12.14 18.19
N ARG A 31 18.17 -12.50 19.18
CA ARG A 31 17.13 -13.55 19.09
C ARG A 31 15.71 -12.99 18.95
N ASN A 32 15.51 -11.72 19.30
CA ASN A 32 14.21 -11.06 19.26
C ASN A 32 13.81 -10.66 17.84
N ASN A 33 12.66 -11.17 17.38
CA ASN A 33 12.09 -10.90 16.06
C ASN A 33 11.78 -9.41 15.84
N GLN A 34 11.35 -8.69 16.89
CA GLN A 34 11.03 -7.26 16.81
C GLN A 34 12.24 -6.43 16.37
N VAL A 35 13.44 -6.81 16.79
CA VAL A 35 14.66 -6.08 16.41
C VAL A 35 14.92 -6.22 14.91
N PHE A 36 14.81 -7.43 14.35
CA PHE A 36 14.95 -7.64 12.90
C PHE A 36 13.89 -6.89 12.11
N TYR A 37 12.67 -6.92 12.60
CA TYR A 37 11.53 -6.25 12.01
C TYR A 37 11.69 -4.73 11.92
N TRP A 38 11.96 -4.06 13.04
CA TRP A 38 12.12 -2.60 13.07
C TRP A 38 13.39 -2.13 12.36
N ARG A 39 14.48 -2.91 12.44
CA ARG A 39 15.70 -2.64 11.68
C ARG A 39 15.48 -2.77 10.17
N PHE A 40 14.68 -3.74 9.75
CA PHE A 40 14.30 -3.87 8.35
C PHE A 40 13.50 -2.66 7.86
N LEU A 41 12.49 -2.22 8.61
CA LEU A 41 11.68 -1.06 8.22
C LEU A 41 12.49 0.23 8.16
N SER A 42 13.39 0.44 9.14
CA SER A 42 14.33 1.58 9.11
C SER A 42 15.27 1.49 7.91
N HIS A 43 15.78 0.30 7.61
CA HIS A 43 16.64 0.08 6.45
C HIS A 43 15.95 0.41 5.12
N LEU A 44 14.64 0.11 4.98
CA LEU A 44 13.89 0.48 3.78
C LEU A 44 13.79 2.01 3.61
N GLU A 45 13.62 2.76 4.70
CA GLU A 45 13.65 4.23 4.64
C GLU A 45 15.05 4.74 4.27
N ASP A 46 16.11 4.15 4.85
CA ASP A 46 17.50 4.58 4.61
C ASP A 46 17.93 4.40 3.15
N ILE A 47 17.42 3.36 2.47
CA ILE A 47 17.66 3.13 1.04
C ILE A 47 16.67 3.90 0.14
N GLY A 48 15.82 4.76 0.71
CA GLY A 48 14.98 5.70 -0.03
C GLY A 48 13.60 5.18 -0.46
N TYR A 49 13.07 4.11 0.17
CA TYR A 49 11.70 3.68 -0.14
C TYR A 49 10.68 4.73 0.29
N ARG A 50 9.64 4.91 -0.55
CA ARG A 50 8.52 5.80 -0.22
C ARG A 50 7.78 5.31 1.03
N PRO A 51 7.27 6.21 1.90
CA PRO A 51 6.60 5.84 3.14
C PRO A 51 5.42 4.85 2.95
N ARG A 52 4.59 5.06 1.91
CA ARG A 52 3.49 4.13 1.57
C ARG A 52 3.98 2.71 1.26
N THR A 53 5.16 2.59 0.66
CA THR A 53 5.75 1.28 0.39
C THR A 53 6.21 0.63 1.69
N VAL A 54 6.87 1.39 2.58
CA VAL A 54 7.29 0.90 3.91
C VAL A 54 6.08 0.46 4.75
N GLU A 55 4.99 1.22 4.72
CA GLU A 55 3.72 0.87 5.38
C GLU A 55 3.15 -0.46 4.87
N ARG A 56 3.23 -0.72 3.57
CA ARG A 56 2.83 -2.01 3.00
C ARG A 56 3.66 -3.17 3.56
N TYR A 57 4.99 -2.99 3.63
CA TYR A 57 5.88 -3.97 4.26
C TYR A 57 5.52 -4.17 5.73
N HIS A 58 5.27 -3.08 6.47
CA HIS A 58 4.85 -3.12 7.86
C HIS A 58 3.62 -4.00 8.08
N VAL A 59 2.53 -3.74 7.36
CA VAL A 59 1.26 -4.46 7.53
C VAL A 59 1.45 -5.96 7.25
N GLN A 60 2.13 -6.30 6.17
CA GLN A 60 2.33 -7.69 5.76
C GLN A 60 3.25 -8.44 6.73
N LEU A 61 4.36 -7.83 7.16
CA LEU A 61 5.29 -8.45 8.10
C LEU A 61 4.72 -8.55 9.51
N LYS A 62 3.95 -7.56 9.97
CA LYS A 62 3.30 -7.62 11.29
C LYS A 62 2.36 -8.81 11.38
N MET A 63 1.56 -9.05 10.33
CA MET A 63 0.69 -10.23 10.27
C MET A 63 1.50 -11.54 10.30
N PHE A 64 2.58 -11.62 9.51
CA PHE A 64 3.44 -12.80 9.50
C PHE A 64 4.07 -13.08 10.87
N LEU A 65 4.61 -12.05 11.53
CA LEU A 65 5.24 -12.18 12.84
C LEU A 65 4.23 -12.55 13.94
N ASN A 66 3.01 -12.02 13.86
CA ASN A 66 1.93 -12.41 14.77
C ASN A 66 1.55 -13.89 14.58
N TRP A 67 1.45 -14.35 13.34
CA TRP A 67 1.18 -15.76 13.03
C TRP A 67 2.33 -16.68 13.48
N LEU A 68 3.58 -16.24 13.28
CA LEU A 68 4.77 -16.99 13.70
C LEU A 68 4.90 -17.09 15.24
N GLY A 69 4.32 -16.12 15.95
CA GLY A 69 4.32 -16.06 17.42
C GLY A 69 5.74 -15.93 17.98
N ALA A 70 6.07 -16.79 18.96
CA ALA A 70 7.36 -16.78 19.65
C ALA A 70 8.50 -17.44 18.85
N ALA A 71 8.21 -18.10 17.73
CA ALA A 71 9.24 -18.77 16.94
C ALA A 71 10.21 -17.75 16.32
N SER A 72 11.52 -18.03 16.40
CA SER A 72 12.53 -17.10 15.89
C SER A 72 12.54 -17.03 14.37
N VAL A 73 12.53 -15.82 13.79
CA VAL A 73 12.64 -15.60 12.34
C VAL A 73 13.88 -16.27 11.73
N ARG A 74 14.95 -16.45 12.52
CA ARG A 74 16.20 -17.09 12.07
C ARG A 74 16.07 -18.60 11.87
N ARG A 75 15.06 -19.23 12.48
CA ARG A 75 14.79 -20.67 12.41
C ARG A 75 13.65 -21.01 11.44
N VAL A 76 13.04 -20.00 10.83
CA VAL A 76 11.96 -20.19 9.88
C VAL A 76 12.47 -21.00 8.68
N ARG A 77 11.78 -22.10 8.40
CA ARG A 77 12.04 -22.93 7.22
C ARG A 77 11.02 -22.67 6.13
N LYS A 78 11.30 -23.20 4.95
CA LYS A 78 10.45 -23.06 3.77
C LYS A 78 9.03 -23.56 4.03
N GLU A 79 8.89 -24.68 4.72
CA GLU A 79 7.62 -25.33 5.02
C GLU A 79 6.71 -24.41 5.85
N GLN A 80 7.29 -23.67 6.80
CA GLN A 80 6.54 -22.72 7.63
C GLN A 80 6.08 -21.49 6.85
N VAL A 81 6.89 -21.02 5.89
CA VAL A 81 6.46 -19.95 4.97
C VAL A 81 5.33 -20.42 4.08
N GLU A 82 5.38 -21.66 3.59
CA GLU A 82 4.29 -22.24 2.80
C GLU A 82 3.01 -22.41 3.63
N GLN A 83 3.12 -22.91 4.86
CA GLN A 83 1.98 -23.02 5.80
C GLN A 83 1.35 -21.66 6.08
N TYR A 84 2.16 -20.62 6.33
CA TYR A 84 1.65 -19.26 6.52
C TYR A 84 0.87 -18.77 5.29
N LEU A 85 1.43 -18.95 4.09
CA LEU A 85 0.79 -18.48 2.86
C LEU A 85 -0.50 -19.23 2.55
N LEU A 86 -0.57 -20.53 2.88
CA LEU A 86 -1.80 -21.33 2.76
C LEU A 86 -2.86 -20.88 3.77
N TRP A 87 -2.48 -20.69 5.04
CA TRP A 87 -3.36 -20.13 6.06
C TRP A 87 -3.87 -18.74 5.65
N PHE A 88 -2.98 -17.86 5.18
CA PHE A 88 -3.31 -16.50 4.73
C PHE A 88 -4.29 -16.51 3.56
N LYS A 89 -4.16 -17.46 2.63
CA LYS A 89 -5.09 -17.65 1.52
C LYS A 89 -6.47 -18.08 2.00
N ASN A 90 -6.52 -19.07 2.90
CA ASN A 90 -7.76 -19.72 3.31
C ASN A 90 -8.58 -18.86 4.28
N GLU A 91 -7.94 -18.22 5.26
CA GLU A 91 -8.64 -17.51 6.33
C GLU A 91 -9.28 -16.19 5.86
N ARG A 92 -8.72 -15.56 4.83
CA ARG A 92 -9.16 -14.23 4.39
C ARG A 92 -9.83 -14.18 3.02
N GLN A 93 -10.03 -15.33 2.36
CA GLN A 93 -10.50 -15.45 0.97
C GLN A 93 -9.87 -14.41 0.03
N ARG A 94 -8.56 -14.19 0.15
CA ARG A 94 -7.87 -13.10 -0.56
C ARG A 94 -7.51 -13.54 -1.98
N GLU A 95 -7.66 -12.60 -2.90
CA GLU A 95 -7.23 -12.76 -4.29
C GLU A 95 -5.74 -13.13 -4.38
N ALA A 96 -5.40 -13.96 -5.37
CA ALA A 96 -4.04 -14.44 -5.58
C ALA A 96 -3.02 -13.29 -5.81
N TYR A 97 -3.49 -12.11 -6.27
CA TYR A 97 -2.69 -10.90 -6.36
C TYR A 97 -2.12 -10.47 -5.00
N THR A 98 -2.92 -10.50 -3.93
CA THR A 98 -2.45 -10.15 -2.58
C THR A 98 -1.38 -11.13 -2.09
N LEU A 99 -1.57 -12.41 -2.37
CA LEU A 99 -0.64 -13.48 -1.99
C LEU A 99 0.74 -13.31 -2.64
N ARG A 100 0.78 -12.87 -3.91
CA ARG A 100 2.03 -12.55 -4.62
C ARG A 100 2.85 -11.49 -3.88
N TYR A 101 2.21 -10.42 -3.42
CA TYR A 101 2.93 -9.35 -2.71
C TYR A 101 3.39 -9.77 -1.32
N VAL A 102 2.56 -10.53 -0.59
CA VAL A 102 2.99 -11.08 0.70
C VAL A 102 4.23 -11.95 0.51
N ARG A 103 4.23 -12.83 -0.50
CA ARG A 103 5.41 -13.64 -0.86
C ARG A 103 6.64 -12.77 -1.19
N GLN A 104 6.47 -11.74 -2.00
CA GLN A 104 7.57 -10.83 -2.36
C GLN A 104 8.12 -10.11 -1.13
N THR A 105 7.24 -9.64 -0.24
CA THR A 105 7.61 -9.00 1.02
C THR A 105 8.40 -9.94 1.92
N LEU A 106 7.94 -11.18 2.10
CA LEU A 106 8.67 -12.19 2.86
C LEU A 106 10.03 -12.48 2.24
N SER A 107 10.11 -12.58 0.91
CA SER A 107 11.38 -12.79 0.21
C SER A 107 12.38 -11.66 0.49
N VAL A 108 11.97 -10.40 0.33
CA VAL A 108 12.84 -9.24 0.61
C VAL A 108 13.25 -9.18 2.09
N PHE A 109 12.31 -9.43 3.00
CA PHE A 109 12.59 -9.46 4.44
C PHE A 109 13.59 -10.55 4.81
N PHE A 110 13.39 -11.78 4.33
CA PHE A 110 14.32 -12.87 4.63
C PHE A 110 15.67 -12.70 3.97
N SER A 111 15.76 -12.03 2.81
CA SER A 111 17.06 -11.62 2.25
C SER A 111 17.80 -10.65 3.16
N PHE A 112 17.09 -9.70 3.77
CA PHE A 112 17.66 -8.82 4.80
C PHE A 112 18.11 -9.62 6.04
N VAL A 113 17.25 -10.50 6.57
CA VAL A 113 17.60 -11.34 7.73
C VAL A 113 18.81 -12.22 7.41
N MET A 114 18.90 -12.78 6.21
CA MET A 114 20.02 -13.59 5.75
C MET A 114 21.33 -12.82 5.73
N ARG A 115 21.33 -11.55 5.29
CA ARG A 115 22.52 -10.69 5.30
C ARG A 115 23.13 -10.50 6.68
N TYR A 116 22.30 -10.46 7.72
CA TYR A 116 22.73 -10.14 9.09
C TYR A 116 22.66 -11.32 10.06
N SER A 117 22.25 -12.49 9.60
CA SER A 117 22.17 -13.71 10.39
C SER A 117 22.98 -14.82 9.72
N ARG A 118 23.15 -15.94 10.42
CA ARG A 118 23.81 -17.14 9.86
C ARG A 118 22.85 -18.00 9.02
N MET A 119 21.76 -17.42 8.53
CA MET A 119 20.83 -18.13 7.66
C MET A 119 21.53 -18.36 6.31
N THR A 120 21.48 -19.59 5.80
CA THR A 120 22.18 -19.97 4.56
C THR A 120 21.29 -19.86 3.33
N ARG A 121 19.97 -19.96 3.51
CA ARG A 121 18.98 -19.92 2.43
C ARG A 121 17.78 -19.09 2.83
N ASN A 122 17.26 -18.31 1.90
CA ASN A 122 16.02 -17.58 2.08
C ASN A 122 14.82 -18.56 2.07
N PRO A 123 14.07 -18.73 3.17
CA PRO A 123 12.95 -19.67 3.24
C PRO A 123 11.77 -19.28 2.34
N ALA A 124 11.69 -18.01 1.89
CA ALA A 124 10.67 -17.55 0.96
C ALA A 124 11.09 -17.69 -0.53
N ALA A 125 12.27 -18.26 -0.81
CA ALA A 125 12.70 -18.59 -2.16
C ALA A 125 12.16 -19.97 -2.62
N GLY A 126 11.87 -20.10 -3.92
CA GLY A 126 11.48 -21.38 -4.53
C GLY A 126 10.19 -22.01 -3.97
N LEU A 127 9.27 -21.22 -3.43
CA LEU A 127 7.99 -21.70 -2.88
C LEU A 127 7.13 -22.36 -3.96
N ARG A 128 6.48 -23.48 -3.59
CA ARG A 128 5.62 -24.28 -4.48
C ARG A 128 4.20 -23.72 -4.63
N ILE A 129 3.84 -22.71 -3.85
CA ILE A 129 2.51 -22.11 -3.88
C ILE A 129 2.33 -21.34 -5.19
N ARG A 130 1.28 -21.71 -5.95
CA ARG A 130 0.85 -20.97 -7.14
C ARG A 130 0.35 -19.59 -6.73
N THR A 131 1.13 -18.58 -7.06
CA THR A 131 0.80 -17.16 -6.89
C THR A 131 0.56 -16.48 -8.24
N HIS A 132 0.37 -17.25 -9.31
CA HIS A 132 0.07 -16.70 -10.63
C HIS A 132 -1.36 -16.17 -10.62
N PHE A 133 -1.49 -14.85 -10.72
CA PHE A 133 -2.73 -14.20 -11.02
C PHE A 133 -2.67 -13.83 -12.51
N PRO A 134 -3.46 -14.46 -13.38
CA PRO A 134 -3.50 -14.05 -14.77
C PRO A 134 -3.96 -12.60 -14.79
N GLN A 135 -3.14 -11.71 -15.33
CA GLN A 135 -3.65 -10.37 -15.62
C GLN A 135 -4.70 -10.53 -16.71
N PRO A 136 -5.86 -9.88 -16.59
CA PRO A 136 -6.82 -9.88 -17.70
C PRO A 136 -6.10 -9.32 -18.93
N GLU A 137 -6.12 -10.05 -20.04
CA GLU A 137 -5.46 -9.65 -21.29
C GLU A 137 -6.02 -8.33 -21.84
N ARG A 138 -7.23 -7.97 -21.42
CA ARG A 138 -7.88 -6.71 -21.71
C ARG A 138 -8.35 -6.08 -20.41
N ILE A 139 -7.87 -4.87 -20.16
CA ILE A 139 -8.47 -3.98 -19.17
C ILE A 139 -9.66 -3.32 -19.86
N ASP A 140 -10.84 -3.35 -19.26
CA ASP A 140 -11.98 -2.60 -19.78
C ASP A 140 -11.62 -1.11 -19.78
N VAL A 141 -11.56 -0.54 -20.98
CA VAL A 141 -11.26 0.86 -21.21
C VAL A 141 -12.54 1.56 -21.64
N PHE A 142 -12.75 2.78 -21.14
CA PHE A 142 -13.88 3.60 -21.57
C PHE A 142 -13.72 3.95 -23.05
N SER A 143 -14.76 3.69 -23.83
CA SER A 143 -14.91 4.19 -25.18
C SER A 143 -15.08 5.72 -25.19
N GLN A 144 -14.79 6.36 -26.32
CA GLN A 144 -14.93 7.82 -26.44
C GLN A 144 -16.36 8.33 -26.10
N PRO A 145 -17.46 7.67 -26.50
CA PRO A 145 -18.80 8.05 -26.06
C PRO A 145 -19.00 7.96 -24.54
N GLU A 146 -18.46 6.92 -23.89
CA GLU A 146 -18.55 6.76 -22.44
C GLU A 146 -17.77 7.84 -21.69
N VAL A 147 -16.58 8.20 -22.18
CA VAL A 147 -15.79 9.32 -21.63
C VAL A 147 -16.59 10.62 -21.73
N LEU A 148 -17.17 10.92 -22.89
CA LEU A 148 -17.99 12.12 -23.08
C LEU A 148 -19.21 12.13 -22.16
N MET A 149 -19.87 10.98 -21.98
CA MET A 149 -20.97 10.83 -21.04
C MET A 149 -20.53 11.13 -19.61
N ILE A 150 -19.44 10.52 -19.15
CA ILE A 150 -18.91 10.70 -17.79
C ILE A 150 -18.54 12.17 -17.54
N VAL A 151 -17.83 12.80 -18.48
CA VAL A 151 -17.44 14.22 -18.39
C VAL A 151 -18.67 15.12 -18.32
N ARG A 152 -19.69 14.87 -19.14
CA ARG A 152 -20.88 15.74 -19.21
C ARG A 152 -21.87 15.54 -18.05
N LYS A 153 -21.86 14.38 -17.40
CA LYS A 153 -22.81 14.03 -16.33
C LYS A 153 -22.84 15.09 -15.22
N ALA A 154 -21.68 15.54 -14.74
CA ALA A 154 -21.60 16.55 -13.69
C ALA A 154 -22.25 17.90 -14.10
N LEU A 155 -22.10 18.31 -15.37
CA LEU A 155 -22.75 19.51 -15.89
C LEU A 155 -24.27 19.35 -16.03
N GLN A 156 -24.74 18.18 -16.45
CA GLN A 156 -26.16 17.89 -16.56
C GLN A 156 -26.85 17.91 -15.19
N GLU A 157 -26.24 17.26 -14.20
CA GLU A 157 -26.73 17.28 -12.81
C GLU A 157 -26.71 18.70 -12.25
N ARG A 158 -25.68 19.49 -12.55
CA ARG A 158 -25.62 20.90 -12.14
C ARG A 158 -26.76 21.71 -12.75
N GLY A 159 -27.08 21.49 -14.02
CA GLY A 159 -28.22 22.16 -14.69
C GLY A 159 -29.59 21.78 -14.12
N ARG A 160 -29.70 20.64 -13.44
CA ARG A 160 -30.93 20.16 -12.76
C ARG A 160 -31.07 20.68 -11.33
N LEU A 161 -30.01 21.26 -10.75
CA LEU A 161 -30.05 21.78 -9.39
C LEU A 161 -31.05 22.94 -9.29
N ARG A 162 -32.04 22.79 -8.41
CA ARG A 162 -32.96 23.86 -8.04
C ARG A 162 -32.72 24.27 -6.60
N ARG A 163 -32.70 25.58 -6.35
CA ARG A 163 -32.49 26.14 -5.01
C ARG A 163 -33.52 25.64 -3.99
N SER A 164 -34.75 25.42 -4.43
CA SER A 164 -35.87 24.90 -3.63
C SER A 164 -35.62 23.52 -3.01
N ASN A 165 -34.68 22.75 -3.57
CA ASN A 165 -34.40 21.39 -3.11
C ASN A 165 -33.45 21.34 -1.90
N PHE A 166 -33.00 22.51 -1.41
CA PHE A 166 -31.98 22.61 -0.36
C PHE A 166 -32.49 23.38 0.85
N PRO A 167 -32.18 22.93 2.07
CA PRO A 167 -32.63 23.57 3.30
C PRO A 167 -31.95 24.92 3.55
N THR A 168 -30.73 25.12 3.04
CA THR A 168 -29.93 26.33 3.26
C THR A 168 -29.21 26.78 1.99
N GLU A 169 -28.84 28.06 1.94
CA GLU A 169 -28.08 28.66 0.83
C GLU A 169 -26.71 28.00 0.71
N TYR A 170 -26.05 27.82 1.86
CA TYR A 170 -24.76 27.16 1.94
C TYR A 170 -24.77 25.76 1.31
N SER A 171 -25.79 24.94 1.61
CA SER A 171 -25.89 23.59 1.05
C SER A 171 -26.08 23.59 -0.47
N TYR A 172 -26.85 24.55 -0.99
CA TYR A 172 -27.02 24.74 -2.43
C TYR A 172 -25.70 25.15 -3.11
N CYS A 173 -25.03 26.17 -2.59
CA CYS A 173 -23.74 26.64 -3.10
C CYS A 173 -22.67 25.55 -3.04
N ASN A 174 -22.63 24.78 -1.96
CA ASN A 174 -21.69 23.67 -1.81
C ASN A 174 -21.95 22.55 -2.83
N ALA A 175 -23.22 22.20 -3.08
CA ALA A 175 -23.58 21.23 -4.11
C ALA A 175 -23.19 21.72 -5.52
N PHE A 176 -23.46 22.99 -5.82
CA PHE A 176 -23.11 23.61 -7.09
C PHE A 176 -21.59 23.63 -7.32
N TYR A 177 -20.83 24.03 -6.29
CA TYR A 177 -19.37 24.03 -6.30
C TYR A 177 -18.82 22.62 -6.49
N THR A 178 -19.34 21.63 -5.75
CA THR A 178 -18.90 20.24 -5.85
C THR A 178 -19.07 19.67 -7.25
N LEU A 179 -20.23 19.88 -7.89
CA LEU A 179 -20.46 19.42 -9.27
C LEU A 179 -19.54 20.14 -10.28
N THR A 180 -19.27 21.42 -10.07
CA THR A 180 -18.34 22.18 -10.90
C THR A 180 -16.91 21.64 -10.76
N MET A 181 -16.47 21.35 -9.53
CA MET A 181 -15.17 20.72 -9.27
C MET A 181 -15.07 19.34 -9.90
N GLN A 182 -16.09 18.48 -9.72
CA GLN A 182 -16.11 17.15 -10.34
C GLN A 182 -15.95 17.21 -11.87
N TYR A 183 -16.66 18.13 -12.52
CA TYR A 183 -16.51 18.35 -13.96
C TYR A 183 -15.07 18.72 -14.34
N LEU A 184 -14.48 19.71 -13.66
CA LEU A 184 -13.12 20.17 -13.95
C LEU A 184 -12.08 19.07 -13.69
N MET A 185 -12.21 18.35 -12.58
CA MET A 185 -11.33 17.24 -12.21
C MET A 185 -11.32 16.15 -13.29
N VAL A 186 -12.51 15.68 -13.68
CA VAL A 186 -12.66 14.61 -14.67
C VAL A 186 -12.20 15.07 -16.05
N LYS A 187 -12.54 16.31 -16.45
CA LYS A 187 -12.07 16.88 -17.72
C LYS A 187 -10.55 16.99 -17.75
N LEU A 188 -9.93 17.45 -16.68
CA LEU A 188 -8.47 17.58 -16.60
C LEU A 188 -7.81 16.20 -16.67
N MET A 189 -8.32 15.21 -15.93
CA MET A 189 -7.83 13.82 -15.98
C MET A 189 -7.85 13.23 -17.40
N PHE A 190 -8.96 13.36 -18.12
CA PHE A 190 -9.07 12.80 -19.48
C PHE A 190 -8.29 13.60 -20.53
N SER A 191 -8.10 14.91 -20.35
CA SER A 191 -7.38 15.75 -21.32
C SER A 191 -5.86 15.71 -21.16
N THR A 192 -5.35 15.54 -19.94
CA THR A 192 -3.90 15.55 -19.67
C THR A 192 -3.34 14.19 -19.29
N GLY A 193 -4.19 13.23 -18.93
CA GLY A 193 -3.75 11.93 -18.38
C GLY A 193 -3.22 12.01 -16.95
N ILE A 194 -3.41 13.14 -16.25
CA ILE A 194 -3.00 13.29 -14.85
C ILE A 194 -3.73 12.27 -13.96
N ARG A 195 -3.01 11.68 -13.00
CA ARG A 195 -3.61 10.71 -12.08
C ARG A 195 -4.47 11.43 -11.04
N PRO A 196 -5.53 10.77 -10.50
CA PRO A 196 -6.33 11.34 -9.42
C PRO A 196 -5.50 11.84 -8.22
N CYS A 197 -4.43 11.11 -7.88
CA CYS A 197 -3.55 11.47 -6.77
C CYS A 197 -2.60 12.65 -7.06
N GLU A 198 -2.39 13.00 -8.33
CA GLU A 198 -1.57 14.13 -8.76
C GLU A 198 -2.41 15.39 -8.86
N LEU A 199 -3.68 15.24 -9.26
CA LEU A 199 -4.67 16.32 -9.39
C LEU A 199 -4.81 17.18 -8.14
N VAL A 200 -4.72 16.58 -6.95
CA VAL A 200 -4.84 17.28 -5.66
C VAL A 200 -3.65 18.18 -5.33
N ASN A 201 -2.54 18.07 -6.07
CA ASN A 201 -1.32 18.87 -5.88
C ASN A 201 -1.07 19.81 -7.06
N VAL A 202 -2.04 20.01 -7.94
CA VAL A 202 -1.92 20.99 -9.02
C VAL A 202 -2.06 22.37 -8.40
N GLU A 203 -0.95 23.12 -8.38
CA GLU A 203 -0.97 24.55 -8.05
C GLU A 203 -1.67 25.28 -9.21
N VAL A 204 -2.68 26.10 -8.87
CA VAL A 204 -3.43 26.95 -9.80
C VAL A 204 -2.93 28.37 -9.68
#